data_AF-A0A959BVL5-F1
#
_entry.id   AF-A0A959BVL5-F1
#
_cell.length_a   1.000
_cell.length_b   1.000
_cell.length_c   1.000
_cell.angle_alpha   90.00
_cell.angle_beta   90.00
_cell.angle_gamma   90.00
#
_symmetry.space_group_name_H-M   'P 1'
#
loop_
_entity.id
_entity.type
_entity.pdbx_description
1 polymer ?
#
loop_
_entity_poly.entity_id
_entity_poly.type
_entity_poly.pdbx_seq_one_letter_code
_entity_poly.pdbx_strand_id
1 'polypeptide(L)' 'MQVVILGNGIAGITAARFIRKLSNHDITVISAETDHFFSRTALMYIYMGHMRY' A
#
# COMPACT_ATOMS: atom_id res chain seq x y z
N MET A 1 -17.35 13.86 4.22
CA MET A 1 -15.97 14.14 4.68
C MET A 1 -15.02 13.49 3.69
N GLN A 2 -13.98 14.21 3.31
CA GLN A 2 -12.95 13.73 2.39
C GLN A 2 -11.70 13.36 3.21
N VAL A 3 -11.18 12.17 2.99
CA VAL A 3 -9.98 11.65 3.66
C VAL A 3 -8.90 11.46 2.62
N VAL A 4 -7.77 12.15 2.81
CA VAL A 4 -6.59 12.01 1.94
C VAL A 4 -5.49 11.29 2.69
N ILE A 5 -4.95 10.23 2.11
CA ILE A 5 -3.88 9.41 2.68
C ILE A 5 -2.65 9.53 1.77
N LEU A 6 -1.51 9.92 2.35
CA LEU A 6 -0.25 10.02 1.65
C LEU A 6 0.59 8.77 1.91
N GLY A 7 0.84 7.99 0.87
CA GLY A 7 1.56 6.71 0.88
C GLY A 7 0.63 5.50 0.86
N ASN A 8 0.87 4.59 -0.09
CA ASN A 8 0.17 3.30 -0.23
C ASN A 8 0.89 2.13 0.46
N GLY A 9 1.78 2.41 1.41
CA GLY A 9 2.40 1.38 2.23
C GLY A 9 1.40 0.69 3.17
N ILE A 10 1.90 -0.26 3.97
CA ILE A 10 1.07 -1.09 4.88
C ILE A 10 0.16 -0.23 5.77
N ALA A 11 0.71 0.81 6.40
CA ALA A 11 -0.05 1.68 7.28
C ALA A 11 -1.16 2.44 6.54
N GLY A 12 -0.84 3.07 5.40
CA GLY A 12 -1.78 3.88 4.63
C GLY A 12 -2.96 3.07 4.09
N ILE A 13 -2.68 1.90 3.51
CA ILE A 13 -3.74 1.01 2.99
C ILE A 13 -4.53 0.37 4.12
N THR A 14 -3.89 0.04 5.24
CA THR A 14 -4.61 -0.47 6.43
C THR A 14 -5.59 0.58 6.95
N ALA A 15 -5.16 1.84 7.09
CA ALA A 15 -6.03 2.94 7.50
C ALA A 15 -7.19 3.12 6.50
N ALA A 16 -6.91 3.21 5.20
CA ALA A 16 -7.93 3.32 4.16
C ALA A 16 -8.99 2.21 4.26
N ARG A 17 -8.55 0.97 4.46
CA ARG A 17 -9.43 -0.20 4.57
C ARG A 17 -10.37 -0.10 5.76
N PHE A 18 -9.86 0.26 6.94
CA PHE A 18 -10.70 0.38 8.13
C PHE A 18 -11.64 1.58 8.06
N ILE A 19 -11.20 2.70 7.49
CA ILE A 19 -12.07 3.87 7.27
C ILE A 19 -13.25 3.50 6.36
N ARG A 20 -13.00 2.76 5.26
CA ARG A 20 -14.08 2.28 4.38
C ARG A 20 -15.03 1.31 5.10
N LYS A 21 -14.54 0.45 5.99
CA LYS A 21 -15.40 -0.46 6.76
C LYS A 21 -16.31 0.26 7.74
N LEU A 22 -15.87 1.39 8.27
CA LEU A 22 -16.55 2.14 9.34
C LEU A 22 -17.34 3.35 8.82
N SER A 23 -17.16 3.73 7.56
CA SER A 23 -17.75 4.96 7.00
C SER A 23 -17.87 4.91 5.49
N ASN A 24 -18.74 5.76 4.95
CA ASN A 24 -18.85 6.01 3.52
C ASN A 24 -18.12 7.28 3.08
N HIS A 25 -17.04 7.66 3.77
CA HIS A 25 -16.23 8.82 3.37
C HIS A 25 -15.55 8.59 2.02
N ASP A 26 -15.29 9.68 1.29
CA ASP A 26 -14.47 9.65 0.09
C ASP A 26 -13.01 9.54 0.51
N ILE A 27 -12.31 8.52 0.01
CA ILE A 27 -10.94 8.21 0.38
C ILE A 27 -10.07 8.33 -0.87
N THR A 28 -9.10 9.23 -0.84
CA THR A 28 -8.07 9.37 -1.89
C THR A 28 -6.73 8.95 -1.32
N VAL A 29 -6.08 7.98 -1.95
CA VAL A 29 -4.71 7.57 -1.58
C VAL A 29 -3.78 8.10 -2.66
N ILE A 30 -2.79 8.89 -2.26
CA ILE A 30 -1.76 9.43 -3.15
C ILE A 30 -0.47 8.69 -2.85
N SER A 31 0.15 8.09 -3.86
CA SER A 31 1.44 7.43 -3.73
C SER A 31 2.43 7.96 -4.76
N ALA A 32 3.70 7.99 -4.37
CA ALA A 32 4.84 8.17 -5.26
C ALA A 32 5.55 6.82 -5.55
N GLU A 33 4.97 5.69 -5.10
CA GLU A 33 5.46 4.36 -5.45
C GLU A 33 5.09 4.01 -6.90
N THR A 34 5.86 3.09 -7.50
CA THR A 34 5.62 2.58 -8.85
C THR A 34 4.31 1.81 -8.94
N ASP A 35 3.69 1.79 -10.13
CA ASP A 35 2.44 1.03 -10.38
C ASP A 35 2.60 -0.46 -10.07
N HIS A 36 3.81 -0.99 -10.26
CA HIS A 36 4.12 -2.36 -9.93
C HIS A 36 4.38 -2.50 -8.43
N PHE A 37 3.47 -3.19 -7.74
CA PHE A 37 3.63 -3.49 -6.33
C PHE A 37 4.67 -4.61 -6.14
N PHE A 38 5.67 -4.36 -5.31
CA PHE A 38 6.58 -5.39 -4.83
C PHE A 38 6.89 -5.17 -3.36
N SER A 39 7.07 -6.27 -2.64
CA SER A 39 7.55 -6.20 -1.27
C SER A 39 9.04 -5.87 -1.27
N ARG A 40 9.41 -4.70 -0.75
CA ARG A 40 10.83 -4.30 -0.61
C ARG A 40 11.63 -5.32 0.22
N THR A 41 11.01 -5.95 1.23
CA THR A 41 11.68 -7.00 2.01
C THR A 41 11.86 -8.29 1.22
N ALA A 42 11.04 -8.53 0.19
CA ALA A 42 11.17 -9.70 -0.67
C ALA A 42 12.31 -9.59 -1.69
N LEU A 43 12.86 -8.39 -1.92
CA LEU A 43 14.01 -8.20 -2.80
C LEU A 43 15.23 -9.02 -2.35
N MET A 44 15.41 -9.21 -1.04
CA MET A 44 16.46 -10.08 -0.50
C MET A 44 16.29 -11.54 -0.97
N TYR A 45 15.06 -12.05 -0.99
CA TYR A 45 14.80 -13.41 -1.46
C TYR A 45 15.01 -13.57 -2.96
N ILE A 46 14.73 -12.53 -3.75
CA ILE A 46 15.07 -12.51 -5.18
C ILE A 46 16.59 -12.54 -5.37
N TYR A 47 17.32 -11.71 -4.63
CA TYR A 47 18.79 -11.69 -4.67
C TYR A 47 19.41 -13.04 -4.28
N MET A 48 18.88 -13.71 -3.25
CA MET A 48 19.33 -15.03 -2.81
C MET A 48 18.91 -16.17 -3.75
N GLY A 49 18.09 -15.90 -4.78
CA GLY A 49 17.54 -16.91 -5.68
C GLY A 49 16.45 -17.79 -5.06
N HIS A 50 15.92 -17.40 -3.90
CA HIS A 50 14.86 -18.12 -3.18
C HIS A 50 13.46 -17.82 -3.73
N MET A 51 13.33 -16.75 -4.52
CA MET A 51 12.06 -16.34 -5.14
C MET A 51 12.36 -15.85 -6.55
N ARG A 52 11.53 -16.25 -7.52
CA ARG A 52 11.59 -15.75 -8.90
C ARG A 52 10.41 -14.81 -9.13
N TYR A 53 10.67 -13.71 -9.84
CA TYR A 53 9.69 -12.72 -10.28
C TYR A 53 9.33 -12.99 -11.75
#